data_AF-A0A0F3NRP9-F1
#
_entry.id   AF-A0A0F3NRP9-F1
#
_cell.length_a   1.000
_cell.length_b   1.000
_cell.length_c   1.000
_cell.angle_alpha   90.00
_cell.angle_beta   90.00
_cell.angle_gamma   90.00
#
_symmetry.space_group_name_H-M   'P 1'
#
loop_
_entity.id
_entity.type
_entity.pdbx_description
1 polymer ?
#
loop_
_entity_poly.entity_id
_entity_poly.type
_entity_poly.pdbx_seq_one_letter_code
_entity_poly.pdbx_strand_id
1 'polypeptide(L)'
;MQNYNPGPKEKIILAVKNDVNTEKAEKVLEDKEAVVCTVKNDFNNVLKTQGLYAVRNIISPEIRKLNEKLNQYKLIYNQDYV
;
A
#
# COMPACT_ATOMS: atom_id res chain seq x y z
N MET A 1 -0.52 -23.21 -0.35
CA MET A 1 -0.83 -21.81 0.01
C MET A 1 -1.48 -21.15 -1.19
N GLN A 2 -2.61 -20.48 -1.01
CA GLN A 2 -3.19 -19.61 -2.04
C GLN A 2 -2.63 -18.20 -1.87
N ASN A 3 -2.25 -17.56 -2.97
CA ASN A 3 -1.88 -16.15 -2.95
C ASN A 3 -3.12 -15.32 -2.67
N TYR A 4 -2.95 -14.23 -1.95
CA TYR A 4 -4.02 -13.26 -1.74
C TYR A 4 -4.49 -12.69 -3.09
N ASN A 5 -5.80 -12.64 -3.27
CA ASN A 5 -6.43 -12.12 -4.49
C ASN A 5 -7.16 -10.82 -4.15
N PRO A 6 -6.60 -9.66 -4.48
CA PRO A 6 -7.22 -8.38 -4.15
C PRO A 6 -8.44 -8.11 -5.03
N GLY A 7 -9.38 -7.35 -4.49
CA GLY A 7 -10.48 -6.75 -5.25
C GLY A 7 -10.05 -5.44 -5.95
N PRO A 8 -10.81 -5.01 -6.97
CA PRO A 8 -10.57 -3.73 -7.61
C PRO A 8 -10.72 -2.58 -6.62
N LYS A 9 -9.81 -1.60 -6.69
CA LYS A 9 -9.74 -0.41 -5.81
C LYS A 9 -9.46 -0.72 -4.34
N GLU A 10 -9.13 -1.97 -4.00
CA GLU A 10 -8.72 -2.35 -2.67
C GLU A 10 -7.39 -1.67 -2.31
N LYS A 11 -7.26 -1.17 -1.08
CA LYS A 11 -6.08 -0.45 -0.61
C LYS A 11 -5.13 -1.43 0.07
N ILE A 12 -3.92 -1.54 -0.44
CA ILE A 12 -2.94 -2.51 0.03
C ILE A 12 -1.66 -1.80 0.42
N ILE A 13 -1.16 -2.15 1.60
CA ILE A 13 0.18 -1.74 2.06
C ILE A 13 1.10 -2.95 2.02
N LEU A 14 2.14 -2.89 1.20
CA LEU A 14 3.23 -3.85 1.21
C LEU A 14 4.30 -3.39 2.20
N ALA A 15 4.23 -3.90 3.43
CA ALA A 15 5.25 -3.68 4.44
C ALA A 15 6.36 -4.74 4.27
N VAL A 16 7.51 -4.33 3.74
CA VAL A 16 8.63 -5.25 3.42
C VAL A 16 9.94 -4.72 3.99
N LYS A 17 10.93 -5.60 4.18
CA LYS A 17 12.29 -5.16 4.50
C LYS A 17 12.92 -4.38 3.34
N ASN A 18 13.92 -3.56 3.66
CA ASN A 18 14.56 -2.64 2.71
C ASN A 18 15.21 -3.33 1.51
N ASP A 19 15.71 -4.54 1.71
CA ASP A 19 16.43 -5.37 0.73
C ASP A 19 15.50 -6.20 -0.18
N VAL A 20 14.20 -6.20 0.07
CA VAL A 20 13.24 -7.01 -0.70
C VAL A 20 12.81 -6.28 -1.97
N ASN A 21 12.96 -6.95 -3.12
CA ASN A 21 12.35 -6.51 -4.38
C ASN A 21 10.84 -6.81 -4.37
N THR A 22 10.05 -5.77 -4.63
CA THR A 22 8.59 -5.75 -4.58
C THR A 22 7.92 -5.53 -5.93
N GLU A 23 8.67 -5.26 -7.00
CA GLU A 23 8.14 -4.89 -8.32
C GLU A 23 7.15 -5.91 -8.87
N LYS A 24 7.46 -7.21 -8.75
CA LYS A 24 6.58 -8.28 -9.22
C LYS A 24 5.28 -8.34 -8.42
N ALA A 25 5.35 -8.12 -7.11
CA ALA A 25 4.18 -8.14 -6.24
C ALA A 25 3.30 -6.92 -6.50
N GLU A 26 3.90 -5.72 -6.59
CA GLU A 26 3.21 -4.49 -6.95
C GLU A 26 2.47 -4.64 -8.28
N LYS A 27 3.16 -5.11 -9.33
CA LYS A 27 2.56 -5.31 -10.65
C LYS A 27 1.35 -6.24 -10.62
N VAL A 28 1.44 -7.38 -9.93
CA VAL A 28 0.31 -8.34 -9.84
C VAL A 28 -0.91 -7.73 -9.12
N LEU A 29 -0.68 -6.83 -8.16
CA LEU A 29 -1.76 -6.15 -7.45
C LEU A 29 -2.35 -5.00 -8.28
N GLU A 30 -1.49 -4.23 -8.96
CA GLU A 30 -1.89 -3.15 -9.88
C GLU A 30 -2.66 -3.68 -11.09
N ASP A 31 -2.26 -4.83 -11.66
CA ASP A 31 -2.98 -5.53 -12.74
C ASP A 31 -4.40 -5.94 -12.32
N LYS A 32 -4.68 -5.97 -11.02
CA LYS A 32 -6.02 -6.24 -10.44
C LYS A 32 -6.74 -4.96 -9.98
N GLU A 33 -6.25 -3.81 -10.43
CA GLU A 33 -6.76 -2.48 -10.11
C GLU A 33 -6.70 -2.14 -8.60
N ALA A 34 -5.86 -2.82 -7.83
CA ALA A 34 -5.64 -2.47 -6.43
C ALA A 34 -4.80 -1.19 -6.33
N VAL A 35 -5.03 -0.40 -5.29
CA VAL A 35 -4.24 0.79 -4.98
C VAL A 35 -3.16 0.38 -3.99
N VAL A 36 -1.91 0.31 -4.47
CA VAL A 36 -0.78 -0.23 -3.70
C VAL A 36 0.11 0.90 -3.19
N CYS A 37 0.62 0.72 -1.96
CA CYS A 37 1.69 1.51 -1.38
C CYS A 37 2.71 0.57 -0.73
N THR A 38 3.97 0.71 -1.11
CA THR A 38 5.06 -0.09 -0.55
C THR A 38 5.82 0.71 0.49
N VAL A 39 5.99 0.12 1.67
CA VAL A 39 6.71 0.70 2.78
C VAL A 39 7.89 -0.20 3.11
N LYS A 40 9.08 0.26 2.72
CA LYS A 40 10.34 -0.43 2.99
C LYS A 40 10.84 -0.05 4.37
N ASN A 41 10.80 -1.00 5.30
CA ASN A 41 11.34 -0.85 6.65
C ASN A 41 11.58 -2.21 7.34
N ASP A 42 12.51 -2.29 8.30
CA ASP A 42 12.58 -3.44 9.20
C ASP A 42 11.60 -3.24 10.37
N PHE A 43 10.32 -3.50 10.10
CA PHE A 43 9.26 -3.36 11.11
C PHE A 43 9.46 -4.24 12.34
N ASN A 44 10.15 -5.38 12.20
CA ASN A 44 10.50 -6.22 13.34
C ASN A 44 11.49 -5.51 14.26
N ASN A 45 12.52 -4.88 13.68
CA ASN A 45 13.49 -4.11 14.45
C ASN A 45 12.84 -2.85 15.06
N VAL A 46 12.02 -2.12 14.29
CA VAL A 46 11.28 -0.95 14.79
C VAL A 46 10.38 -1.34 15.96
N LEU A 47 9.60 -2.41 15.84
CA LEU A 47 8.71 -2.86 16.90
C LEU A 47 9.48 -3.24 18.17
N LYS A 48 10.63 -3.91 18.03
CA LYS A 48 11.48 -4.31 19.16
C LYS A 48 12.17 -3.14 19.86
N THR A 49 12.62 -2.14 19.11
CA THR A 49 13.47 -1.06 19.63
C THR A 49 12.70 0.21 20.00
N GLN A 50 11.64 0.52 19.27
CA GLN A 50 10.88 1.78 19.39
C GLN A 50 9.39 1.55 19.73
N GLY A 51 8.91 0.30 19.66
CA GLY A 51 7.56 -0.07 20.05
C GLY A 51 6.48 0.24 19.02
N LEU A 52 5.23 -0.02 19.41
CA LEU A 52 4.05 0.07 18.54
C LEU A 52 3.82 1.48 17.99
N TYR A 53 4.09 2.52 18.78
CA TYR A 53 3.87 3.92 18.37
C TYR A 53 4.75 4.30 17.17
N ALA A 54 5.98 3.82 17.11
CA ALA A 54 6.86 4.06 15.97
C ALA A 54 6.34 3.39 14.69
N VAL A 55 5.87 2.14 14.78
CA VAL A 55 5.22 1.44 13.66
C VAL A 55 4.00 2.22 13.17
N ARG A 56 3.15 2.69 14.09
CA ARG A 56 1.98 3.51 13.76
C ARG A 56 2.38 4.80 13.04
N ASN A 57 3.41 5.50 13.51
CA ASN A 57 3.87 6.75 12.92
C ASN A 57 4.43 6.56 11.50
N ILE A 58 5.00 5.38 11.21
CA ILE A 58 5.46 5.04 9.86
C ILE A 58 4.28 4.71 8.94
N ILE A 59 3.29 3.93 9.41
CA ILE A 59 2.19 3.44 8.56
C ILE A 59 1.10 4.49 8.34
N SER A 60 0.81 5.34 9.33
CA SER A 60 -0.33 6.28 9.27
C SER A 60 -0.26 7.27 8.09
N PRO A 61 0.89 7.88 7.77
CA PRO A 61 1.01 8.74 6.59
C PRO A 61 0.75 8.00 5.27
N GLU A 62 1.14 6.72 5.19
CA GLU A 62 0.98 5.91 3.99
C GLU A 62 -0.49 5.52 3.74
N ILE A 63 -1.24 5.26 4.82
CA ILE A 63 -2.71 5.11 4.75
C ILE A 63 -3.36 6.37 4.17
N ARG A 64 -2.91 7.56 4.60
CA ARG A 64 -3.43 8.83 4.08
C ARG A 64 -3.16 8.98 2.58
N LYS A 65 -1.93 8.71 2.12
CA LYS A 65 -1.58 8.75 0.69
C LYS A 65 -2.42 7.77 -0.14
N LEU A 66 -2.70 6.57 0.38
CA LEU A 66 -3.59 5.61 -0.29
C LEU A 66 -5.02 6.13 -0.45
N ASN A 67 -5.54 6.85 0.54
CA ASN A 67 -6.86 7.49 0.44
C ASN A 67 -6.87 8.60 -0.63
N GLU A 68 -5.79 9.39 -0.71
CA GLU A 68 -5.64 10.46 -1.70
C GLU A 68 -5.53 9.90 -3.12
N LYS A 69 -4.74 8.84 -3.34
CA LYS A 69 -4.66 8.13 -4.63
C LYS A 69 -6.03 7.62 -5.09
N LEU A 70 -6.81 6.99 -4.21
CA LEU A 70 -8.15 6.51 -4.57
C LEU A 70 -9.10 7.65 -4.96
N ASN A 71 -9.01 8.80 -4.30
CA ASN A 71 -9.83 9.96 -4.62
C ASN A 71 -9.46 10.57 -5.99
N GLN A 72 -8.19 10.48 -6.42
CA GLN A 72 -7.79 10.87 -7.78
C GLN A 72 -8.42 9.97 -8.83
N TYR A 73 -8.44 8.64 -8.62
CA TYR A 73 -9.18 7.73 -9.50
C TYR A 73 -10.66 8.15 -9.62
N LYS A 74 -11.33 8.47 -8.51
CA LYS A 74 -12.73 8.93 -8.55
C LYS A 74 -12.92 10.22 -9.35
N LEU A 75 -11.96 11.15 -9.33
CA LEU A 75 -12.07 12.41 -10.06
C LEU A 75 -11.89 12.21 -11.57
N ILE A 76 -10.94 11.36 -11.99
CA ILE A 76 -10.71 11.05 -13.40
C ILE A 76 -11.94 10.38 -14.02
N TYR A 77 -12.50 9.35 -13.38
CA TYR A 77 -13.70 8.66 -13.89
C TYR A 77 -14.97 9.53 -13.93
N ASN A 78 -15.05 10.61 -13.14
CA ASN A 78 -16.18 11.53 -13.21
C ASN A 78 -16.01 12.64 -14.27
N GLN A 79 -14.81 12.78 -14.86
CA GLN A 79 -14.55 13.69 -15.97
C GLN A 79 -14.84 13.07 -17.34
N ASP A 80 -14.99 11.75 -17.42
CA ASP A 80 -15.32 11.03 -18.66
C ASP A 80 -16.84 10.99 -18.98
N TYR A 81 -17.67 11.68 -18.18
CA TYR A 81 -19.12 11.84 -18.37
C TYR A 81 -19.52 13.32 -18.57
N VAL A 82 -18.85 14.04 -19.48
CA VAL A 82 -19.28 15.37 -19.97
C VAL A 82 -19.16 15.43 -21.48
#